data_AF-A0AAP8MDZ9-F1
#
_entry.id   AF-A0AAP8MDZ9-F1
#
_cell.length_a   1.000
_cell.length_b   1.000
_cell.length_c   1.000
_cell.angle_alpha   90.00
_cell.angle_beta   90.00
_cell.angle_gamma   90.00
#
_symmetry.space_group_name_H-M   'P 1'
#
loop_
_entity.id
_entity.type
_entity.pdbx_description
1 polymer ?
#
loop_
_entity_poly.entity_id
_entity_poly.type
_entity_poly.pdbx_seq_one_letter_code
_entity_poly.pdbx_strand_id
1 'polypeptide(L)'
;MSHETPEPGITRRQSLKWLAAVTAAVTTPLITGCEATVIKAAKLAGNWPDLQLQPITAEGYGTDPTLNPPVQAPWPLTMTPHQRKLATAILDLMIPREGDFPSASEAGVVDLVDEWVSAPYPEQQETRPEILSALVWFDEESQRRTGQSFLATSAQQQRAILDDVAYEEAESKLQYAYISRVFDGLRSLAAIAYFSSPEGVKDMGYVGNVPIAGDYPGPSPEAMTHLDGVLNDLGLLDYAYQEPVSG
;
A
#
# COMPACT_ATOMS: atom_id res chain seq x y z
N MET A 1 -17.78 5.66 -71.06
CA MET A 1 -18.23 5.14 -69.76
C MET A 1 -16.98 4.89 -68.96
N SER A 2 -16.66 5.81 -68.05
CA SER A 2 -15.42 5.81 -67.27
C SER A 2 -15.53 4.77 -66.15
N HIS A 3 -14.58 3.84 -66.09
CA HIS A 3 -14.42 2.94 -64.94
C HIS A 3 -13.58 3.66 -63.88
N GLU A 4 -14.17 3.86 -62.72
CA GLU A 4 -13.51 4.42 -61.54
C GLU A 4 -12.85 3.26 -60.77
N THR A 5 -11.52 3.26 -60.72
CA THR A 5 -10.74 2.31 -59.91
C THR A 5 -10.76 2.76 -58.44
N PRO A 6 -11.05 1.86 -57.47
CA PRO A 6 -11.02 2.22 -56.06
C PRO A 6 -9.57 2.44 -55.59
N GLU A 7 -9.33 3.58 -54.93
CA GLU A 7 -8.07 3.93 -54.26
C GLU A 7 -7.66 2.85 -53.23
N PRO A 8 -6.38 2.46 -53.15
CA PRO A 8 -5.92 1.44 -52.21
C PRO A 8 -5.94 1.99 -50.78
N GLY A 9 -6.96 1.61 -50.02
CA GLY A 9 -7.06 1.91 -48.59
C GLY A 9 -5.93 1.26 -47.76
N ILE A 10 -5.60 1.91 -46.64
CA ILE A 10 -4.58 1.44 -45.68
C ILE A 10 -4.90 0.02 -45.23
N THR A 11 -3.89 -0.86 -45.28
CA THR A 11 -4.04 -2.26 -44.85
C THR A 11 -4.13 -2.36 -43.32
N ARG A 12 -4.81 -3.40 -42.80
CA ARG A 12 -4.91 -3.67 -41.34
C ARG A 12 -3.54 -3.67 -40.63
N ARG A 13 -2.50 -4.18 -41.29
CA ARG A 13 -1.13 -4.19 -40.75
C ARG A 13 -0.54 -2.78 -40.64
N GLN A 14 -0.83 -1.92 -41.61
CA GLN A 14 -0.42 -0.51 -41.56
C GLN A 14 -1.20 0.24 -40.48
N SER A 15 -2.51 0.00 -40.36
CA SER A 15 -3.31 0.57 -39.26
C SER A 15 -2.79 0.18 -37.88
N LEU A 16 -2.40 -1.09 -37.68
CA LEU A 16 -1.80 -1.55 -36.42
C LEU A 16 -0.43 -0.92 -36.13
N LYS A 17 0.41 -0.76 -37.16
CA LYS A 17 1.71 -0.05 -37.01
C LYS A 17 1.51 1.42 -36.64
N TRP A 18 0.51 2.07 -37.22
CA TRP A 18 0.19 3.46 -36.95
C TRP A 18 -0.39 3.61 -35.53
N LEU A 19 -1.30 2.72 -35.12
CA LEU A 19 -1.83 2.71 -33.76
C LEU A 19 -0.71 2.54 -32.72
N ALA A 20 0.22 1.61 -32.96
CA ALA A 20 1.38 1.38 -32.09
C ALA A 20 2.32 2.60 -32.01
N ALA A 21 2.50 3.33 -33.13
CA ALA A 21 3.30 4.55 -33.18
C ALA A 21 2.62 5.72 -32.47
N VAL A 22 1.29 5.82 -32.57
CA VAL A 22 0.50 6.86 -31.88
C VAL A 22 0.49 6.63 -30.37
N THR A 23 0.40 5.39 -29.88
CA THR A 23 0.50 5.11 -28.43
C THR A 23 1.84 5.50 -27.82
N ALA A 24 2.93 5.55 -28.58
CA ALA A 24 4.22 5.99 -28.09
C ALA A 24 4.34 7.53 -27.95
N ALA A 25 3.41 8.28 -28.56
CA ALA A 25 3.51 9.74 -28.67
C ALA A 25 2.48 10.53 -27.84
N VAL A 26 1.50 9.88 -27.22
CA VAL A 26 0.44 10.57 -26.46
C VAL A 26 0.77 10.56 -24.97
N THR A 27 1.34 11.65 -24.49
CA THR A 27 1.46 11.99 -23.07
C THR A 27 0.27 12.88 -22.64
N THR A 28 -0.92 12.32 -22.47
CA THR A 28 -2.00 12.90 -21.63
C THR A 28 -3.12 11.87 -21.40
N PRO A 29 -3.76 11.87 -20.20
CA PRO A 29 -4.72 10.86 -19.81
C PRO A 29 -6.13 11.21 -20.30
N LEU A 30 -6.82 10.25 -20.92
CA LEU A 30 -8.27 9.99 -20.80
C LEU A 30 -8.66 8.88 -21.77
N ILE A 31 -9.37 7.88 -21.24
CA ILE A 31 -10.37 6.96 -21.84
C ILE A 31 -10.23 5.64 -21.08
N THR A 32 -11.32 5.20 -20.46
CA THR A 32 -11.47 4.00 -19.60
C THR A 32 -11.22 2.66 -20.30
N GLY A 33 -10.73 2.66 -21.55
CA GLY A 33 -10.15 1.50 -22.25
C GLY A 33 -8.63 1.60 -22.48
N CYS A 34 -8.02 2.77 -22.25
CA CYS A 34 -6.58 2.97 -22.28
C CYS A 34 -5.90 2.39 -21.04
N GLU A 35 -6.58 2.33 -19.89
CA GLU A 35 -5.95 1.93 -18.63
C GLU A 35 -5.33 0.52 -18.68
N ALA A 36 -6.06 -0.49 -19.14
CA ALA A 36 -5.52 -1.84 -19.30
C ALA A 36 -4.38 -1.92 -20.34
N THR A 37 -4.41 -1.07 -21.37
CA THR A 37 -3.36 -1.03 -22.42
C THR A 37 -2.11 -0.32 -21.90
N VAL A 38 -2.29 0.77 -21.15
CA VAL A 38 -1.22 1.52 -20.48
C VAL A 38 -0.57 0.66 -19.40
N ILE A 39 -1.36 -0.05 -18.58
CA ILE A 39 -0.84 -1.00 -17.59
C ILE A 39 -0.01 -2.09 -18.28
N LYS A 40 -0.51 -2.71 -19.35
CA LYS A 40 0.27 -3.71 -20.12
C LYS A 40 1.55 -3.14 -20.69
N ALA A 41 1.51 -1.92 -21.24
CA ALA A 41 2.69 -1.25 -21.78
C ALA A 41 3.73 -0.94 -20.68
N ALA A 42 3.27 -0.44 -19.53
CA ALA A 42 4.12 -0.17 -18.36
C ALA A 42 4.74 -1.45 -17.80
N LYS A 43 3.95 -2.51 -17.62
CA LYS A 43 4.43 -3.83 -17.21
C LYS A 43 5.50 -4.36 -18.17
N LEU A 44 5.26 -4.28 -19.48
CA LEU A 44 6.22 -4.71 -20.49
C LEU A 44 7.50 -3.87 -20.46
N ALA A 45 7.38 -2.55 -20.38
CA ALA A 45 8.53 -1.64 -20.33
C ALA A 45 9.36 -1.83 -19.05
N GLY A 46 8.71 -2.13 -17.94
CA GLY A 46 9.33 -2.32 -16.63
C GLY A 46 9.81 -3.74 -16.35
N ASN A 47 9.69 -4.67 -17.29
CA ASN A 47 9.99 -6.10 -17.08
C ASN A 47 9.25 -6.68 -15.87
N TRP A 48 7.96 -6.37 -15.75
CA TRP A 48 7.16 -6.83 -14.62
C TRP A 48 7.01 -8.36 -14.60
N PRO A 49 7.34 -9.04 -13.50
CA PRO A 49 7.16 -10.48 -13.40
C PRO A 49 5.70 -10.81 -13.06
N ASP A 50 4.85 -11.04 -14.05
CA ASP A 50 3.45 -11.45 -13.83
C ASP A 50 3.36 -12.88 -13.25
N LEU A 51 3.48 -13.00 -11.93
CA LEU A 51 3.42 -14.28 -11.23
C LEU A 51 2.02 -14.91 -11.31
N GLN A 52 1.99 -16.18 -11.71
CA GLN A 52 0.77 -17.00 -11.69
C GLN A 52 0.66 -17.71 -10.35
N LEU A 53 -0.11 -17.13 -9.43
CA LEU A 53 -0.28 -17.66 -8.08
C LEU A 53 -1.58 -18.45 -7.97
N GLN A 54 -1.55 -19.56 -7.23
CA GLN A 54 -2.77 -20.26 -6.86
C GLN A 54 -3.54 -19.42 -5.82
N PRO A 55 -4.86 -19.23 -5.99
CA PRO A 55 -5.67 -18.53 -5.00
C PRO A 55 -5.64 -19.23 -3.64
N ILE A 56 -5.67 -18.45 -2.57
CA ILE A 56 -5.86 -18.99 -1.22
C ILE A 56 -7.35 -19.20 -0.98
N THR A 57 -7.73 -20.44 -0.73
CA THR A 57 -9.13 -20.87 -0.52
C THR A 57 -9.40 -21.32 0.91
N ALA A 58 -8.55 -20.91 1.86
CA ALA A 58 -8.72 -21.24 3.27
C ALA A 58 -9.98 -20.55 3.85
N GLU A 59 -10.52 -21.09 4.94
CA GLU A 59 -11.65 -20.49 5.64
C GLU A 59 -11.19 -19.20 6.35
N GLY A 60 -11.94 -18.11 6.15
CA GLY A 60 -11.71 -16.85 6.85
C GLY A 60 -12.29 -16.85 8.27
N TYR A 61 -12.11 -15.77 9.02
CA TYR A 61 -12.80 -15.58 10.31
C TYR A 61 -14.28 -15.18 10.16
N GLY A 62 -14.74 -14.90 8.95
CA GLY A 62 -16.03 -14.26 8.70
C GLY A 62 -15.96 -12.75 8.89
N THR A 63 -17.10 -12.12 9.20
CA THR A 63 -17.22 -10.66 9.36
C THR A 63 -17.04 -10.18 10.81
N ASP A 64 -17.02 -11.10 11.78
CA ASP A 64 -16.96 -10.80 13.22
C ASP A 64 -15.91 -11.68 13.92
N PRO A 65 -14.62 -11.31 13.85
CA PRO A 65 -13.55 -12.07 14.46
C PRO A 65 -13.50 -11.89 15.99
N THR A 66 -13.24 -12.96 16.73
CA THR A 66 -12.98 -12.88 18.17
C THR A 66 -11.64 -12.18 18.43
N LEU A 67 -11.69 -10.95 18.93
CA LEU A 67 -10.50 -10.15 19.25
C LEU A 67 -9.96 -10.39 20.67
N ASN A 68 -10.74 -11.01 21.56
CA ASN A 68 -10.36 -11.24 22.95
C ASN A 68 -10.87 -12.61 23.49
N PRO A 69 -9.98 -13.61 23.71
CA PRO A 69 -8.58 -13.62 23.27
C PRO A 69 -8.50 -13.64 21.74
N PRO A 70 -7.48 -13.02 21.13
CA PRO A 70 -7.32 -13.04 19.68
C PRO A 70 -7.06 -14.47 19.21
N VAL A 71 -7.80 -14.91 18.21
CA VAL A 71 -7.61 -16.21 17.56
C VAL A 71 -6.52 -16.06 16.49
N GLN A 72 -5.65 -17.06 16.36
CA GLN A 72 -4.65 -17.09 15.30
C GLN A 72 -5.30 -17.31 13.92
N ALA A 73 -4.67 -16.77 12.87
CA ALA A 73 -5.10 -16.96 11.49
C ALA A 73 -5.26 -18.45 11.17
N PRO A 74 -6.45 -18.90 10.73
CA PRO A 74 -6.68 -20.30 10.38
C PRO A 74 -6.01 -20.67 9.05
N TRP A 75 -5.46 -19.71 8.30
CA TRP A 75 -4.71 -19.95 7.08
C TRP A 75 -3.19 -20.01 7.33
N PRO A 76 -2.46 -20.83 6.56
CA PRO A 76 -1.00 -20.88 6.64
C PRO A 76 -0.37 -19.65 5.99
N LEU A 77 0.78 -19.21 6.52
CA LEU A 77 1.63 -18.21 5.87
C LEU A 77 2.28 -18.77 4.60
N THR A 78 2.48 -17.91 3.60
CA THR A 78 2.81 -18.35 2.24
C THR A 78 4.07 -17.74 1.66
N MET A 79 4.67 -16.71 2.27
CA MET A 79 5.96 -16.23 1.83
C MET A 79 7.05 -17.29 2.02
N THR A 80 7.87 -17.47 0.99
CA THR A 80 9.09 -18.28 1.09
C THR A 80 10.13 -17.58 1.98
N PRO A 81 11.12 -18.32 2.53
CA PRO A 81 12.20 -17.70 3.30
C PRO A 81 12.97 -16.62 2.54
N HIS A 82 13.09 -16.74 1.22
CA HIS A 82 13.76 -15.73 0.40
C HIS A 82 12.89 -14.47 0.22
N GLN A 83 11.60 -14.63 -0.09
CA GLN A 83 10.64 -13.51 -0.18
C GLN A 83 10.57 -12.75 1.15
N ARG A 84 10.53 -13.45 2.28
CA ARG A 84 10.52 -12.81 3.59
C ARG A 84 11.79 -12.00 3.88
N LYS A 85 12.97 -12.47 3.45
CA LYS A 85 14.23 -11.71 3.53
C LYS A 85 14.22 -10.47 2.63
N LEU A 86 13.70 -10.58 1.41
CA LEU A 86 13.53 -9.43 0.51
C LEU A 86 12.58 -8.40 1.11
N ALA A 87 11.42 -8.84 1.59
CA ALA A 87 10.44 -7.99 2.25
C ALA A 87 11.06 -7.27 3.47
N THR A 88 11.82 -7.99 4.30
CA THR A 88 12.56 -7.39 5.42
C THR A 88 13.47 -6.26 4.96
N ALA A 89 14.33 -6.52 3.97
CA ALA A 89 15.28 -5.51 3.47
C ALA A 89 14.58 -4.28 2.86
N ILE A 90 13.49 -4.50 2.10
CA ILE A 90 12.72 -3.40 1.47
C ILE A 90 11.97 -2.59 2.52
N LEU A 91 11.28 -3.24 3.44
CA LEU A 91 10.46 -2.58 4.46
C LEU A 91 11.32 -1.83 5.49
N ASP A 92 12.49 -2.36 5.87
CA ASP A 92 13.44 -1.65 6.75
C ASP A 92 14.10 -0.44 6.06
N LEU A 93 14.13 -0.40 4.72
CA LEU A 93 14.57 0.79 3.99
C LEU A 93 13.45 1.86 3.93
N MET A 94 12.18 1.45 3.93
CA MET A 94 11.02 2.35 3.99
C MET A 94 10.84 2.95 5.38
N ILE A 95 10.92 2.13 6.43
CA ILE A 95 10.77 2.52 7.84
C ILE A 95 12.01 2.00 8.60
N PRO A 96 13.12 2.77 8.58
CA PRO A 96 14.36 2.38 9.23
C PRO A 96 14.28 2.54 10.76
N ARG A 97 15.28 2.00 11.44
CA ARG A 97 15.55 2.37 12.84
C ARG A 97 15.79 3.86 12.96
N GLU A 98 15.11 4.52 13.89
CA GLU A 98 15.39 5.91 14.26
C GLU A 98 15.47 6.06 15.78
N GLY A 99 16.69 6.13 16.33
CA GLY A 99 16.90 6.22 17.77
C GLY A 99 16.29 5.04 18.52
N ASP A 100 15.31 5.32 19.39
CA ASP A 100 14.57 4.33 20.18
C ASP A 100 13.40 3.68 19.40
N PHE A 101 13.09 4.18 18.19
CA PHE A 101 12.00 3.66 17.37
C PHE A 101 12.50 2.49 16.49
N PRO A 102 11.86 1.31 16.59
CA PRO A 102 12.30 0.13 15.87
C PRO A 102 12.07 0.25 14.36
N SER A 103 12.72 -0.60 13.55
CA SER A 103 12.46 -0.63 12.11
C SER A 103 11.16 -1.39 11.84
N ALA A 104 10.69 -1.36 10.58
CA ALA A 104 9.52 -2.13 10.15
C ALA A 104 9.58 -3.60 10.60
N SER A 105 10.70 -4.27 10.37
CA SER A 105 10.84 -5.70 10.68
C SER A 105 10.77 -6.00 12.18
N GLU A 106 11.31 -5.13 13.03
CA GLU A 106 11.28 -5.31 14.48
C GLU A 106 9.94 -4.93 15.11
N ALA A 107 9.15 -4.08 14.45
CA ALA A 107 7.77 -3.78 14.81
C ALA A 107 6.76 -4.81 14.27
N GLY A 108 7.21 -5.91 13.66
CA GLY A 108 6.35 -6.99 13.17
C GLY A 108 5.66 -6.69 11.83
N VAL A 109 6.04 -5.63 11.11
CA VAL A 109 5.43 -5.27 9.82
C VAL A 109 5.62 -6.37 8.78
N VAL A 110 6.78 -7.04 8.76
CA VAL A 110 7.05 -8.16 7.83
C VAL A 110 6.08 -9.33 8.09
N ASP A 111 5.76 -9.60 9.35
CA ASP A 111 4.80 -10.66 9.71
C ASP A 111 3.39 -10.30 9.24
N LEU A 112 2.97 -9.04 9.41
CA LEU A 112 1.68 -8.56 8.92
C LEU A 112 1.60 -8.63 7.39
N VAL A 113 2.66 -8.27 6.66
CA VAL A 113 2.65 -8.37 5.20
C VAL A 113 2.59 -9.83 4.73
N ASP A 114 3.28 -10.76 5.39
CA ASP A 114 3.17 -12.20 5.08
C ASP A 114 1.76 -12.74 5.36
N GLU A 115 1.17 -12.33 6.48
CA GLU A 115 -0.22 -12.63 6.83
C GLU A 115 -1.18 -12.07 5.76
N TRP A 116 -1.06 -10.79 5.42
CA TRP A 116 -1.88 -10.11 4.42
C TRP A 116 -1.87 -10.82 3.08
N VAL A 117 -0.67 -11.13 2.53
CA VAL A 117 -0.59 -11.83 1.24
C VAL A 117 -1.12 -13.26 1.34
N SER A 118 -1.19 -13.84 2.55
CA SER A 118 -1.66 -15.21 2.80
C SER A 118 -3.15 -15.31 3.09
N ALA A 119 -3.83 -14.19 3.34
CA ALA A 119 -5.25 -14.20 3.72
C ALA A 119 -6.18 -14.52 2.53
N PRO A 120 -7.28 -15.27 2.77
CA PRO A 120 -8.19 -15.74 1.71
C PRO A 120 -9.20 -14.68 1.21
N TYR A 121 -9.15 -13.47 1.75
CA TYR A 121 -10.14 -12.43 1.46
C TYR A 121 -9.91 -11.78 0.08
N PRO A 122 -10.97 -11.29 -0.59
CA PRO A 122 -10.88 -10.78 -1.97
C PRO A 122 -9.82 -9.69 -2.18
N GLU A 123 -9.77 -8.68 -1.30
CA GLU A 123 -8.81 -7.56 -1.41
C GLU A 123 -7.36 -8.04 -1.27
N GLN A 124 -7.11 -8.99 -0.38
CA GLN A 124 -5.80 -9.62 -0.19
C GLN A 124 -5.43 -10.50 -1.39
N GLN A 125 -6.39 -11.21 -1.98
CA GLN A 125 -6.15 -11.99 -3.20
C GLN A 125 -5.89 -11.11 -4.44
N GLU A 126 -6.46 -9.91 -4.49
CA GLU A 126 -6.17 -8.92 -5.54
C GLU A 126 -4.77 -8.32 -5.41
N THR A 127 -4.33 -8.02 -4.18
CA THR A 127 -3.02 -7.37 -3.90
C THR A 127 -1.85 -8.35 -3.79
N ARG A 128 -2.09 -9.60 -3.37
CA ARG A 128 -1.10 -10.69 -3.26
C ARG A 128 -0.19 -10.82 -4.49
N PRO A 129 -0.69 -10.97 -5.74
CA PRO A 129 0.16 -11.11 -6.91
C PRO A 129 1.01 -9.85 -7.14
N GLU A 130 0.51 -8.65 -6.83
CA GLU A 130 1.28 -7.42 -7.00
C GLU A 130 2.47 -7.37 -6.03
N ILE A 131 2.22 -7.63 -4.74
CA ILE A 131 3.27 -7.59 -3.70
C ILE A 131 4.35 -8.66 -3.97
N LEU A 132 3.97 -9.91 -4.24
CA LEU A 132 4.96 -10.97 -4.48
C LEU A 132 5.74 -10.75 -5.77
N SER A 133 5.10 -10.19 -6.80
CA SER A 133 5.78 -9.82 -8.06
C SER A 133 6.74 -8.65 -7.85
N ALA A 134 6.40 -7.67 -7.00
CA ALA A 134 7.29 -6.57 -6.65
C ALA A 134 8.58 -7.07 -5.97
N LEU A 135 8.49 -8.05 -5.06
CA LEU A 135 9.67 -8.65 -4.43
C LEU A 135 10.61 -9.27 -5.48
N VAL A 136 10.06 -10.00 -6.45
CA VAL A 136 10.84 -10.56 -7.57
C VAL A 136 11.44 -9.45 -8.42
N TRP A 137 10.66 -8.41 -8.72
CA TRP A 137 11.12 -7.27 -9.52
C TRP A 137 12.33 -6.58 -8.89
N PHE A 138 12.35 -6.36 -7.57
CA PHE A 138 13.50 -5.76 -6.88
C PHE A 138 14.77 -6.62 -7.02
N ASP A 139 14.64 -7.94 -6.91
CA ASP A 139 15.76 -8.86 -7.06
C ASP A 139 16.29 -8.87 -8.51
N GLU A 140 15.39 -8.92 -9.49
CA GLU A 140 15.73 -8.86 -10.91
C GLU A 140 16.31 -7.50 -11.33
N GLU A 141 15.81 -6.39 -10.76
CA GLU A 141 16.33 -5.04 -10.98
C GLU A 141 17.76 -4.89 -10.47
N SER A 142 18.01 -5.39 -9.26
CA SER A 142 19.36 -5.48 -8.72
C SER A 142 20.27 -6.30 -9.62
N GLN A 143 19.81 -7.48 -10.05
CA GLN A 143 20.59 -8.39 -10.88
C GLN A 143 20.97 -7.75 -12.23
N ARG A 144 20.06 -7.02 -12.86
CA ARG A 144 20.32 -6.32 -14.13
C ARG A 144 21.27 -5.13 -13.97
N ARG A 145 21.18 -4.38 -12.88
CA ARG A 145 22.04 -3.21 -12.64
C ARG A 145 23.45 -3.57 -12.20
N THR A 146 23.58 -4.62 -11.38
CA THR A 146 24.80 -4.90 -10.62
C THR A 146 25.38 -6.29 -10.87
N GLY A 147 24.60 -7.20 -11.47
CA GLY A 147 24.97 -8.61 -11.61
C GLY A 147 24.78 -9.43 -10.32
N GLN A 148 24.19 -8.86 -9.26
CA GLN A 148 23.96 -9.50 -7.97
C GLN A 148 22.49 -9.40 -7.54
N SER A 149 22.01 -10.38 -6.77
CA SER A 149 20.70 -10.33 -6.13
C SER A 149 20.59 -9.14 -5.18
N PHE A 150 19.38 -8.64 -4.95
CA PHE A 150 19.14 -7.44 -4.14
C PHE A 150 19.75 -7.57 -2.75
N LEU A 151 19.59 -8.73 -2.11
CA LEU A 151 20.14 -9.04 -0.79
C LEU A 151 21.68 -9.13 -0.75
N ALA A 152 22.33 -9.31 -1.91
CA ALA A 152 23.79 -9.40 -2.01
C ALA A 152 24.46 -8.05 -2.38
N THR A 153 23.67 -7.01 -2.64
CA THR A 153 24.17 -5.66 -2.93
C THR A 153 24.37 -4.83 -1.66
N SER A 154 25.10 -3.72 -1.79
CA SER A 154 25.27 -2.76 -0.70
C SER A 154 23.97 -2.01 -0.39
N ALA A 155 23.83 -1.52 0.84
CA ALA A 155 22.67 -0.70 1.24
C ALA A 155 22.48 0.55 0.35
N GLN A 156 23.58 1.13 -0.17
CA GLN A 156 23.51 2.25 -1.11
C GLN A 156 22.88 1.84 -2.45
N GLN A 157 23.21 0.66 -2.97
CA GLN A 157 22.64 0.14 -4.22
C GLN A 157 21.18 -0.24 -4.04
N GLN A 158 20.82 -0.85 -2.91
CA GLN A 158 19.43 -1.15 -2.56
C GLN A 158 18.60 0.14 -2.50
N ARG A 159 19.09 1.16 -1.78
CA ARG A 159 18.41 2.45 -1.67
C ARG A 159 18.25 3.13 -3.03
N ALA A 160 19.27 3.11 -3.88
CA ALA A 160 19.18 3.70 -5.22
C ALA A 160 18.10 3.04 -6.10
N ILE A 161 17.82 1.74 -5.92
CA ILE A 161 16.72 1.07 -6.62
C ILE A 161 15.36 1.51 -6.06
N LEU A 162 15.24 1.64 -4.73
CA LEU A 162 14.00 2.12 -4.10
C LEU A 162 13.71 3.58 -4.46
N ASP A 163 14.72 4.45 -4.44
CA ASP A 163 14.58 5.87 -4.76
C ASP A 163 14.03 6.10 -6.17
N ASP A 164 14.32 5.20 -7.12
CA ASP A 164 13.80 5.29 -8.49
C ASP A 164 12.30 5.04 -8.61
N VAL A 165 11.67 4.43 -7.60
CA VAL A 165 10.24 4.05 -7.60
C VAL A 165 9.44 4.67 -6.45
N ALA A 166 10.10 5.36 -5.53
CA ALA A 166 9.50 5.88 -4.29
C ALA A 166 8.74 7.20 -4.44
N TYR A 167 8.92 7.92 -5.55
CA TYR A 167 8.40 9.27 -5.75
C TYR A 167 7.51 9.36 -6.99
N GLU A 168 6.61 10.35 -7.02
CA GLU A 168 5.61 10.54 -8.09
C GLU A 168 6.25 10.70 -9.47
N GLU A 169 7.46 11.26 -9.56
CA GLU A 169 8.20 11.39 -10.82
C GLU A 169 8.51 10.03 -11.46
N ALA A 170 8.58 8.95 -10.69
CA ALA A 170 8.76 7.60 -11.21
C ALA A 170 7.58 7.17 -12.09
N GLU A 171 6.37 7.66 -11.82
CA GLU A 171 5.18 7.38 -12.62
C GLU A 171 5.25 7.98 -14.03
N SER A 172 6.03 9.05 -14.19
CA SER A 172 6.28 9.65 -15.50
C SER A 172 7.21 8.82 -16.39
N LYS A 173 7.96 7.87 -15.81
CA LYS A 173 8.85 6.97 -16.54
C LYS A 173 8.12 5.65 -16.78
N LEU A 174 7.78 5.35 -18.03
CA LEU A 174 6.97 4.17 -18.38
C LEU A 174 7.52 2.84 -17.82
N GLN A 175 8.85 2.70 -17.74
CA GLN A 175 9.53 1.53 -17.17
C GLN A 175 9.38 1.38 -15.65
N TYR A 176 9.04 2.45 -14.94
CA TYR A 176 8.83 2.43 -13.49
C TYR A 176 7.38 2.68 -13.09
N ALA A 177 6.52 3.11 -14.00
CA ALA A 177 5.14 3.50 -13.68
C ALA A 177 4.36 2.41 -12.93
N TYR A 178 4.41 1.15 -13.38
CA TYR A 178 3.65 0.09 -12.73
C TYR A 178 4.24 -0.33 -11.37
N ILE A 179 5.58 -0.51 -11.28
CA ILE A 179 6.23 -0.84 -10.00
C ILE A 179 6.05 0.28 -8.98
N SER A 180 6.10 1.56 -9.38
CA SER A 180 5.95 2.70 -8.47
C SER A 180 4.56 2.71 -7.84
N ARG A 181 3.49 2.44 -8.63
CA ARG A 181 2.13 2.25 -8.12
C ARG A 181 2.04 1.12 -7.09
N VAL A 182 2.64 -0.03 -7.39
CA VAL A 182 2.63 -1.19 -6.48
C VAL A 182 3.46 -0.91 -5.21
N PHE A 183 4.60 -0.24 -5.36
CA PHE A 183 5.46 0.17 -4.27
C PHE A 183 4.75 1.15 -3.33
N ASP A 184 3.97 2.08 -3.87
CA ASP A 184 3.15 3.00 -3.07
C ASP A 184 2.09 2.27 -2.23
N GLY A 185 1.42 1.26 -2.83
CA GLY A 185 0.50 0.39 -2.11
C GLY A 185 1.18 -0.40 -0.99
N LEU A 186 2.35 -0.98 -1.26
CA LEU A 186 3.14 -1.70 -0.25
C LEU A 186 3.61 -0.76 0.87
N ARG A 187 4.06 0.45 0.53
CA ARG A 187 4.47 1.48 1.49
C ARG A 187 3.30 1.91 2.37
N SER A 188 2.12 2.09 1.79
CA SER A 188 0.90 2.42 2.52
C SER A 188 0.52 1.31 3.50
N LEU A 189 0.54 0.04 3.06
CA LEU A 189 0.31 -1.12 3.93
C LEU A 189 1.34 -1.18 5.08
N ALA A 190 2.62 -0.94 4.78
CA ALA A 190 3.69 -0.94 5.77
C ALA A 190 3.52 0.17 6.82
N ALA A 191 3.14 1.38 6.39
CA ALA A 191 2.89 2.50 7.28
C ALA A 191 1.67 2.24 8.19
N ILE A 192 0.57 1.73 7.62
CA ILE A 192 -0.62 1.34 8.39
C ILE A 192 -0.25 0.30 9.45
N ALA A 193 0.51 -0.72 9.05
CA ALA A 193 0.96 -1.78 9.95
C ALA A 193 1.84 -1.24 11.08
N TYR A 194 2.86 -0.45 10.76
CA TYR A 194 3.80 0.10 11.73
C TYR A 194 3.09 1.01 12.74
N PHE A 195 2.31 1.99 12.25
CA PHE A 195 1.63 2.96 13.11
C PHE A 195 0.41 2.40 13.84
N SER A 196 0.01 1.16 13.54
CA SER A 196 -0.95 0.39 14.34
C SER A 196 -0.29 -0.50 15.40
N SER A 197 1.04 -0.67 15.36
CA SER A 197 1.79 -1.43 16.36
C SER A 197 1.96 -0.61 17.65
N PRO A 198 2.19 -1.25 18.82
CA PRO A 198 2.52 -0.55 20.05
C PRO A 198 3.70 0.43 19.90
N GLU A 199 4.69 0.05 19.10
CA GLU A 199 5.89 0.83 18.80
C GLU A 199 5.56 2.05 17.95
N GLY A 200 4.82 1.90 16.85
CA GLY A 200 4.46 3.03 15.99
C GLY A 200 3.43 3.97 16.63
N VAL A 201 2.49 3.45 17.43
CA VAL A 201 1.57 4.29 18.24
C VAL A 201 2.37 5.19 19.19
N LYS A 202 3.41 4.63 19.82
CA LYS A 202 4.32 5.39 20.70
C LYS A 202 5.14 6.42 19.91
N ASP A 203 5.63 6.06 18.72
CA ASP A 203 6.37 6.95 17.82
C ASP A 203 5.56 8.20 17.43
N MET A 204 4.28 8.02 17.06
CA MET A 204 3.37 9.14 16.77
C MET A 204 3.07 10.04 17.98
N GLY A 205 3.43 9.61 19.20
CA GLY A 205 3.05 10.29 20.44
C GLY A 205 1.54 10.22 20.72
N TYR A 206 0.85 9.20 20.19
CA TYR A 206 -0.58 9.03 20.41
C TYR A 206 -0.86 8.55 21.84
N VAL A 207 -1.69 9.30 22.57
CA VAL A 207 -2.02 9.07 23.99
C VAL A 207 -3.43 8.45 24.16
N GLY A 208 -4.14 8.16 23.08
CA GLY A 208 -5.47 7.53 23.15
C GLY A 208 -5.43 6.02 23.41
N ASN A 209 -6.59 5.35 23.37
CA ASN A 209 -6.76 3.92 23.64
C ASN A 209 -6.32 3.45 25.05
N VAL A 210 -6.15 4.37 26.00
CA VAL A 210 -5.96 4.03 27.41
C VAL A 210 -7.33 3.68 28.00
N PRO A 211 -7.55 2.43 28.43
CA PRO A 211 -8.81 2.05 29.05
C PRO A 211 -9.00 2.83 30.35
N ILE A 212 -10.17 3.44 30.51
CA ILE A 212 -10.58 4.03 31.79
C ILE A 212 -11.14 2.90 32.65
N ALA A 213 -10.58 2.73 33.84
CA ALA A 213 -11.10 1.78 34.81
C ALA A 213 -12.36 2.36 35.47
N GLY A 214 -13.50 1.70 35.27
CA GLY A 214 -14.79 2.11 35.86
C GLY A 214 -15.58 3.06 34.98
N ASP A 215 -16.49 3.80 35.60
CA ASP A 215 -17.36 4.73 34.88
C ASP A 215 -16.54 5.87 34.28
N TYR A 216 -16.96 6.32 33.09
CA TYR A 216 -16.36 7.47 32.44
C TYR A 216 -16.51 8.69 33.36
N PRO A 217 -15.39 9.34 33.78
CA PRO A 217 -15.42 10.40 34.80
C PRO A 217 -16.07 11.71 34.30
N GLY A 218 -16.49 11.77 33.04
CA GLY A 218 -17.00 12.98 32.42
C GLY A 218 -15.89 13.93 31.96
N PRO A 219 -16.27 15.08 31.38
CA PRO A 219 -15.33 16.16 31.05
C PRO A 219 -14.59 16.68 32.29
N SER A 220 -13.40 17.24 32.11
CA SER A 220 -12.66 17.85 33.22
C SER A 220 -13.39 19.11 33.74
N PRO A 221 -13.19 19.50 35.03
CA PRO A 221 -13.74 20.74 35.57
C PRO A 221 -13.32 21.99 34.77
N GLU A 222 -12.10 21.98 34.23
CA GLU A 222 -11.59 23.03 33.35
C GLU A 222 -12.37 23.09 32.03
N ALA A 223 -12.63 21.93 31.40
CA ALA A 223 -13.43 21.85 30.19
C ALA A 223 -14.88 22.30 30.44
N MET A 224 -15.46 21.94 31.58
CA MET A 224 -16.79 22.42 31.98
C MET A 224 -16.82 23.93 32.20
N THR A 225 -15.83 24.48 32.90
CA THR A 225 -15.71 25.94 33.11
C THR A 225 -15.58 26.67 31.77
N HIS A 226 -14.79 26.14 30.84
CA HIS A 226 -14.65 26.68 29.51
C HIS A 226 -15.98 26.64 28.73
N LEU A 227 -16.68 25.50 28.77
CA LEU A 227 -17.98 25.33 28.13
C LEU A 227 -19.02 26.32 28.66
N ASP A 228 -19.12 26.47 29.98
CA ASP A 228 -20.05 27.39 30.62
C ASP A 228 -19.75 28.85 30.23
N GLY A 229 -18.46 29.20 30.12
CA GLY A 229 -18.05 30.51 29.60
C GLY A 229 -18.55 30.77 28.17
N VAL A 230 -18.38 29.79 27.28
CA VAL A 230 -18.87 29.88 25.89
C VAL A 230 -20.39 29.97 25.84
N LEU A 231 -21.10 29.20 26.68
CA LEU A 231 -22.56 29.25 26.77
C LEU A 231 -23.05 30.61 27.27
N ASN A 232 -22.35 31.22 28.23
CA ASN A 232 -22.66 32.56 28.72
C ASN A 232 -22.53 33.63 27.62
N ASP A 233 -21.42 33.59 26.87
CA ASP A 233 -21.18 34.56 25.79
C ASP A 233 -22.23 34.46 24.67
N LEU A 234 -22.79 33.26 24.47
CA LEU A 234 -23.86 33.01 23.50
C LEU A 234 -25.27 33.26 24.06
N GLY A 235 -25.41 33.55 25.36
CA GLY A 235 -26.72 33.70 26.02
C GLY A 235 -27.49 32.38 26.14
N LEU A 236 -26.79 31.26 26.28
CA LEU A 236 -27.33 29.89 26.28
C LEU A 236 -27.14 29.16 27.62
N LEU A 237 -26.86 29.87 28.72
CA LEU A 237 -26.66 29.25 30.04
C LEU A 237 -27.85 28.42 30.54
N ASP A 238 -29.07 28.77 30.12
CA ASP A 238 -30.28 28.01 30.48
C ASP A 238 -30.27 26.58 29.91
N TYR A 239 -29.37 26.29 28.96
CA TYR A 239 -29.16 24.97 28.36
C TYR A 239 -27.90 24.26 28.87
N ALA A 240 -27.19 24.83 29.85
CA ALA A 240 -26.01 24.21 30.43
C ALA A 240 -26.35 22.87 31.08
N TYR A 241 -25.43 21.89 30.93
CA TYR A 241 -25.61 20.57 31.53
C TYR A 241 -25.74 20.68 33.05
N GLN A 242 -26.76 20.04 33.60
CA GLN A 242 -26.98 19.93 35.04
C GLN A 242 -26.64 18.50 35.45
N GLU A 243 -25.71 18.33 36.40
CA GLU A 243 -25.44 17.00 36.94
C GLU A 243 -26.73 16.39 37.51
N PRO A 244 -27.05 15.13 37.18
CA PRO A 244 -28.19 14.46 37.77
C PRO A 244 -27.96 14.33 39.28
N VAL A 245 -28.91 14.84 40.07
CA VAL A 245 -28.88 14.73 41.54
C VAL A 245 -28.82 13.24 41.89
N SER A 246 -27.71 12.80 42.49
CA SER A 246 -27.53 11.41 42.88
C SER A 246 -28.61 11.04 43.90
N GLY A 247 -29.46 10.07 43.55
CA GLY A 247 -30.48 9.47 44.42
C GLY A 247 -29.95 8.32 45.26
#